data_AF-A0A834ZY80-F1
#
_entry.id   AF-A0A834ZY80-F1
#
_cell.length_a   1.000
_cell.length_b   1.000
_cell.length_c   1.000
_cell.angle_alpha   90.00
_cell.angle_beta   90.00
_cell.angle_gamma   90.00
#
_symmetry.space_group_name_H-M   'P 1'
#
loop_
_entity.id
_entity.type
_entity.pdbx_description
1 polymer ?
#
loop_
_entity_poly.entity_id
_entity_poly.type
_entity_poly.pdbx_seq_one_letter_code
_entity_poly.pdbx_strand_id
1 'polypeptide(L)'
;MVAVGQRLPAAASLQLLPVIALVFLWIFTCNWENVEASIDIANMTALQKHVEFFDRNKDGIITASELFEGYVAIGCDVSFSRTMASSISAGVGPITSPADAPLPHLSVYIEYIHKAMHGSDTGALDAEGRSASEGEWGLIYKLASDNEGFLHKDSVKGIYDGKVFYKLEEQRMSSRSDI
;
A
#
# COMPACT_ATOMS: atom_id res chain seq x y z
N MET A 1 -19.38 65.10 48.97
CA MET A 1 -19.68 63.67 48.75
C MET A 1 -20.33 63.53 47.37
N VAL A 2 -19.59 63.01 46.38
CA VAL A 2 -20.10 62.64 45.05
C VAL A 2 -19.56 61.25 44.77
N ALA A 3 -20.46 60.27 44.64
CA ALA A 3 -20.09 58.86 44.48
C ALA A 3 -19.69 58.55 43.03
N VAL A 4 -18.54 57.90 42.92
CA VAL A 4 -17.85 57.42 41.73
C VAL A 4 -18.61 56.24 41.12
N GLY A 5 -18.87 56.29 39.81
CA GLY A 5 -19.33 55.14 39.03
C GLY A 5 -18.14 54.24 38.65
N GLN A 6 -18.30 52.93 38.83
CA GLN A 6 -17.44 51.92 38.21
C GLN A 6 -18.27 50.86 37.49
N ARG A 7 -17.76 50.52 36.30
CA ARG A 7 -18.34 49.76 35.21
C ARG A 7 -18.23 48.25 35.48
N LEU A 8 -19.28 47.49 35.17
CA LEU A 8 -19.19 46.04 34.96
C LEU A 8 -18.63 45.78 33.54
N PRO A 9 -17.63 44.90 33.35
CA PRO A 9 -17.14 44.55 32.02
C PRO A 9 -18.09 43.57 31.31
N ALA A 10 -18.32 43.85 30.03
CA ALA A 10 -19.07 43.03 29.10
C ALA A 10 -18.29 41.77 28.68
N ALA A 11 -19.06 40.70 28.49
CA ALA A 11 -18.80 39.48 27.72
C ALA A 11 -17.42 39.35 27.04
N ALA A 12 -16.63 38.39 27.53
CA ALA A 12 -15.54 37.77 26.79
C ALA A 12 -16.11 37.17 25.49
N SER A 13 -15.88 37.87 24.39
CA SER A 13 -16.34 37.48 23.06
C SER A 13 -15.25 36.66 22.39
N LEU A 14 -15.59 35.40 22.11
CA LEU A 14 -14.79 34.35 21.48
C LEU A 14 -14.24 34.78 20.11
N GLN A 15 -12.98 35.22 20.03
CA GLN A 15 -12.29 35.64 18.79
C GLN A 15 -11.27 34.62 18.26
N LEU A 16 -11.43 33.32 18.55
CA LEU A 16 -10.47 32.28 18.11
C LEU A 16 -10.79 31.64 16.74
N LEU A 17 -11.91 31.99 16.10
CA LEU A 17 -12.34 31.39 14.83
C LEU A 17 -11.45 31.70 13.60
N PRO A 18 -10.83 32.88 13.41
CA PRO A 18 -10.13 33.15 12.15
C PRO A 18 -8.77 32.45 12.07
N VAL A 19 -8.09 32.23 13.19
CA VAL A 19 -6.78 31.54 13.20
C VAL A 19 -6.96 30.05 12.95
N ILE A 20 -8.01 29.44 13.50
CA ILE A 20 -8.37 28.03 13.22
C ILE A 20 -8.75 27.86 11.75
N ALA A 21 -9.55 28.77 11.18
CA ALA A 21 -9.91 28.72 9.77
C ALA A 21 -8.70 28.86 8.84
N LEU A 22 -7.71 29.69 9.19
CA LEU A 22 -6.47 29.82 8.42
C LEU A 22 -5.55 28.61 8.56
N VAL A 23 -5.53 27.95 9.73
CA VAL A 23 -4.79 26.68 9.91
C VAL A 23 -5.46 25.55 9.15
N PHE A 24 -6.80 25.45 9.18
CA PHE A 24 -7.52 24.48 8.36
C PHE A 24 -7.35 24.77 6.87
N LEU A 25 -7.41 26.02 6.44
CA LEU A 25 -7.12 26.42 5.07
C LEU A 25 -5.68 26.08 4.69
N TRP A 26 -4.70 26.33 5.56
CA TRP A 26 -3.30 25.98 5.33
C TRP A 26 -3.07 24.46 5.26
N ILE A 27 -3.73 23.68 6.13
CA ILE A 27 -3.73 22.20 6.05
C ILE A 27 -4.37 21.76 4.72
N PHE A 28 -5.46 22.41 4.29
CA PHE A 28 -6.17 22.09 3.05
C PHE A 28 -5.46 22.57 1.78
N THR A 29 -4.62 23.61 1.85
CA THR A 29 -3.88 24.14 0.68
C THR A 29 -2.45 23.61 0.60
N CYS A 30 -1.84 23.19 1.70
CA CYS A 30 -0.46 22.68 1.72
C CYS A 30 -0.36 21.15 1.86
N ASN A 31 -1.46 20.42 2.10
CA ASN A 31 -1.51 18.95 1.96
C ASN A 31 -2.41 18.48 0.81
N TRP A 32 -2.84 19.38 -0.08
CA TRP A 32 -3.63 19.04 -1.27
C TRP A 32 -2.85 19.35 -2.54
N GLU A 33 -1.62 18.86 -2.60
CA GLU A 33 -1.10 18.40 -3.89
C GLU A 33 -1.42 16.92 -3.95
N ASN A 34 -2.49 16.59 -4.67
CA ASN A 34 -2.52 15.29 -5.33
C ASN A 34 -1.33 15.31 -6.28
N VAL A 35 -0.17 14.86 -5.80
CA VAL A 35 0.72 14.12 -6.68
C VAL A 35 -0.04 12.82 -6.94
N GLU A 36 -1.03 12.89 -7.83
CA GLU A 36 -1.26 11.74 -8.68
C GLU A 36 0.07 11.56 -9.41
N ALA A 37 0.94 10.75 -8.81
CA ALA A 37 1.84 9.96 -9.62
C ALA A 37 0.89 9.15 -10.50
N SER A 38 0.46 9.73 -11.62
CA SER A 38 0.00 8.96 -12.75
C SER A 38 1.23 8.17 -13.14
N ILE A 39 1.44 7.04 -12.46
CA ILE A 39 2.40 6.04 -12.88
C ILE A 39 2.05 5.86 -14.34
N ASP A 40 2.95 6.21 -15.24
CA ASP A 40 2.73 6.00 -16.66
C ASP A 40 2.72 4.47 -16.85
N ILE A 41 1.56 3.86 -16.65
CA ILE A 41 1.37 2.41 -16.62
C ILE A 41 1.82 1.81 -17.96
N ALA A 42 1.76 2.60 -19.04
CA ALA A 42 2.26 2.21 -20.34
C ALA A 42 3.78 1.96 -20.33
N ASN A 43 4.54 2.68 -19.50
CA ASN A 43 5.99 2.64 -19.42
C ASN A 43 6.55 1.86 -18.22
N MET A 44 5.69 1.20 -17.43
CA MET A 44 6.15 0.34 -16.33
C MET A 44 6.74 -0.98 -16.83
N THR A 45 7.76 -1.44 -16.13
CA THR A 45 8.28 -2.82 -16.27
C THR A 45 7.24 -3.86 -15.81
N ALA A 46 7.42 -5.12 -16.19
CA ALA A 46 6.56 -6.21 -15.73
C ALA A 46 6.54 -6.32 -14.20
N LEU A 47 7.70 -6.24 -13.54
CA LEU A 47 7.80 -6.30 -12.08
C LEU A 47 7.07 -5.15 -11.41
N GLN A 48 7.18 -3.94 -11.95
CA GLN A 48 6.43 -2.79 -11.42
C GLN A 48 4.92 -3.03 -11.54
N LYS A 49 4.43 -3.53 -12.68
CA LYS A 49 3.00 -3.87 -12.87
C LYS A 49 2.55 -4.97 -11.93
N HIS A 50 3.40 -5.97 -11.69
CA HIS A 50 3.12 -7.03 -10.74
C HIS A 50 2.86 -6.48 -9.32
N VAL A 51 3.70 -5.57 -8.85
CA VAL A 51 3.59 -5.03 -7.48
C VAL A 51 2.58 -3.89 -7.34
N GLU A 52 2.22 -3.22 -8.45
CA GLU A 52 1.32 -2.05 -8.43
C GLU A 52 -0.04 -2.33 -7.80
N PHE A 53 -0.50 -3.58 -7.83
CA PHE A 53 -1.76 -3.98 -7.20
C PHE A 53 -1.78 -3.63 -5.71
N PHE A 54 -0.64 -3.77 -5.04
CA PHE A 54 -0.49 -3.53 -3.61
C PHE A 54 -0.37 -2.04 -3.29
N ASP A 55 -0.04 -1.18 -4.25
CA ASP A 55 -0.14 0.27 -4.09
C ASP A 55 -1.61 0.66 -4.22
N ARG A 56 -2.27 0.88 -3.08
CA ARG A 56 -3.73 1.03 -3.03
C ARG A 56 -4.13 2.47 -3.30
N ASN A 57 -3.32 3.43 -2.86
CA ASN A 57 -3.56 4.85 -3.08
C ASN A 57 -2.96 5.38 -4.40
N LYS A 58 -2.14 4.58 -5.10
CA LYS A 58 -1.51 4.89 -6.40
C LYS A 58 -0.50 6.02 -6.32
N ASP A 59 0.21 6.17 -5.20
CA ASP A 59 1.27 7.17 -5.05
C ASP A 59 2.67 6.64 -5.41
N GLY A 60 2.80 5.36 -5.78
CA GLY A 60 4.07 4.69 -6.10
C GLY A 60 4.82 4.16 -4.89
N ILE A 61 4.26 4.26 -3.68
CA ILE A 61 4.84 3.88 -2.40
C ILE A 61 3.91 2.87 -1.71
N ILE A 62 4.34 1.61 -1.65
CA ILE A 62 3.57 0.57 -0.98
C ILE A 62 3.95 0.55 0.51
N THR A 63 3.01 0.94 1.36
CA THR A 63 3.17 0.86 2.81
C THR A 63 2.93 -0.56 3.35
N ALA A 64 3.39 -0.84 4.58
CA ALA A 64 3.12 -2.11 5.25
C ALA A 64 1.60 -2.38 5.44
N SER A 65 0.81 -1.32 5.65
CA SER A 65 -0.65 -1.38 5.70
C SER A 65 -1.25 -1.79 4.36
N GLU A 66 -0.77 -1.21 3.27
CA GLU A 66 -1.28 -1.53 1.94
C GLU A 66 -0.89 -2.93 1.49
N LEU A 67 0.32 -3.40 1.84
CA LEU A 67 0.69 -4.81 1.68
C LEU A 67 -0.30 -5.72 2.40
N PHE A 68 -0.59 -5.41 3.67
CA PHE A 68 -1.55 -6.18 4.46
C PHE A 68 -2.94 -6.19 3.81
N GLU A 69 -3.44 -5.03 3.39
CA GLU A 69 -4.73 -4.88 2.73
C GLU A 69 -4.77 -5.65 1.40
N GLY A 70 -3.72 -5.58 0.59
CA GLY A 70 -3.63 -6.30 -0.67
C GLY A 70 -3.65 -7.82 -0.48
N TYR A 71 -2.93 -8.36 0.51
CA TYR A 71 -2.97 -9.80 0.80
C TYR A 71 -4.35 -10.26 1.28
N VAL A 72 -5.01 -9.46 2.13
CA VAL A 72 -6.38 -9.74 2.56
C VAL A 72 -7.34 -9.68 1.37
N ALA A 73 -7.19 -8.70 0.47
CA ALA A 73 -8.03 -8.52 -0.70
C ALA A 73 -8.02 -9.73 -1.64
N ILE A 74 -6.85 -10.36 -1.83
CA ILE A 74 -6.73 -11.57 -2.67
C ILE A 74 -7.12 -12.88 -1.95
N GLY A 75 -7.53 -12.79 -0.68
CA GLY A 75 -8.09 -13.91 0.08
C GLY A 75 -7.13 -14.62 1.04
N CYS A 76 -6.00 -13.99 1.40
CA CYS A 76 -5.17 -14.50 2.48
C CYS A 76 -5.80 -14.24 3.85
N ASP A 77 -5.53 -15.10 4.83
CA ASP A 77 -5.95 -14.85 6.21
C ASP A 77 -5.15 -13.71 6.86
N VAL A 78 -5.71 -13.13 7.93
CA VAL A 78 -5.13 -11.96 8.62
C VAL A 78 -3.74 -12.23 9.18
N SER A 79 -3.48 -13.44 9.69
CA SER A 79 -2.19 -13.78 10.32
C SER A 79 -1.10 -13.91 9.26
N PHE A 80 -1.39 -14.62 8.17
CA PHE A 80 -0.50 -14.71 7.01
C PHE A 80 -0.22 -13.32 6.43
N SER A 81 -1.28 -12.53 6.19
CA SER A 81 -1.17 -11.20 5.56
C SER A 81 -0.29 -10.27 6.39
N ARG A 82 -0.46 -10.25 7.72
CA ARG A 82 0.35 -9.41 8.62
C ARG A 82 1.82 -9.85 8.61
N THR A 83 2.05 -11.15 8.67
CA THR A 83 3.41 -11.71 8.69
C THR A 83 4.12 -11.37 7.39
N MET A 84 3.47 -11.60 6.24
CA MET A 84 4.06 -11.34 4.94
C MET A 84 4.30 -9.85 4.69
N ALA A 85 3.34 -9.00 5.03
CA ALA A 85 3.49 -7.55 4.93
C ALA A 85 4.69 -7.04 5.76
N SER A 86 4.86 -7.55 6.98
CA SER A 86 5.98 -7.19 7.85
C SER A 86 7.32 -7.64 7.26
N SER A 87 7.38 -8.89 6.77
CA SER A 87 8.59 -9.45 6.16
C SER A 87 9.02 -8.70 4.90
N ILE A 88 8.08 -8.42 3.99
CA ILE A 88 8.37 -7.66 2.77
C ILE A 88 8.77 -6.23 3.10
N SER A 89 8.05 -5.56 4.00
CA SER A 89 8.40 -4.20 4.43
C SER A 89 9.80 -4.12 5.02
N ALA A 90 10.18 -5.07 5.88
CA ALA A 90 11.49 -5.10 6.52
C ALA A 90 12.63 -5.52 5.57
N GLY A 91 12.36 -6.42 4.62
CA GLY A 91 13.36 -6.92 3.68
C GLY A 91 13.56 -6.03 2.46
N VAL A 92 12.46 -5.60 1.84
CA VAL A 92 12.44 -4.87 0.55
C VAL A 92 12.42 -3.35 0.75
N GLY A 93 11.81 -2.87 1.84
CA GLY A 93 11.72 -1.43 2.14
C GLY A 93 13.09 -0.74 2.16
N PRO A 94 14.10 -1.25 2.91
CA PRO A 94 15.42 -0.64 2.96
C PRO A 94 16.18 -0.66 1.64
N ILE A 95 15.89 -1.62 0.76
CA ILE A 95 16.57 -1.78 -0.54
C ILE A 95 16.02 -0.79 -1.57
N THR A 96 14.72 -0.52 -1.51
CA THR A 96 14.00 0.31 -2.48
C THR A 96 13.89 1.77 -2.05
N SER A 97 14.06 2.07 -0.75
CA SER A 97 13.97 3.43 -0.23
C SER A 97 15.09 4.34 -0.78
N PRO A 98 14.76 5.55 -1.29
CA PRO A 98 15.77 6.56 -1.57
C PRO A 98 16.40 7.10 -0.28
N ALA A 99 17.53 7.79 -0.40
CA ALA A 99 18.34 8.22 0.76
C ALA A 99 17.63 9.22 1.70
N ASP A 100 16.65 9.96 1.17
CA ASP A 100 15.84 10.95 1.87
C ASP A 100 14.46 10.41 2.31
N ALA A 101 14.17 9.12 2.06
CA ALA A 101 12.92 8.50 2.49
C ALA A 101 12.77 8.53 4.03
N PRO A 102 11.53 8.62 4.55
CA PRO A 102 11.26 8.56 5.98
C PRO A 102 11.83 7.28 6.62
N LEU A 103 12.41 7.45 7.81
CA LEU A 103 12.83 6.34 8.66
C LEU A 103 11.67 5.87 9.56
N PRO A 104 11.59 4.55 9.86
CA PRO A 104 12.42 3.47 9.30
C PRO A 104 12.00 3.16 7.85
N HIS A 105 12.95 2.82 6.98
CA HIS A 105 12.74 2.48 5.56
C HIS A 105 11.90 1.20 5.38
N LEU A 106 10.61 1.25 5.70
CA LEU A 106 9.68 0.11 5.69
C LEU A 106 8.66 0.18 4.55
N SER A 107 8.67 1.25 3.76
CA SER A 107 7.81 1.36 2.58
C SER A 107 8.58 0.89 1.34
N VAL A 108 7.87 0.24 0.42
CA VAL A 108 8.43 -0.26 -0.83
C VAL A 108 8.19 0.76 -1.93
N TYR A 109 9.25 1.25 -2.55
CA TYR A 109 9.15 2.23 -3.64
C TYR A 109 9.16 1.53 -4.99
N ILE A 110 8.05 1.63 -5.73
CA ILE A 110 7.85 0.92 -7.01
C ILE A 110 8.89 1.35 -8.06
N GLU A 111 9.29 2.62 -8.07
CA GLU A 111 10.34 3.13 -8.97
C GLU A 111 11.65 2.33 -8.84
N TYR A 112 12.01 1.97 -7.59
CA TYR A 112 13.27 1.32 -7.27
C TYR A 112 13.16 -0.18 -7.04
N ILE A 113 12.01 -0.80 -7.32
CA ILE A 113 11.75 -2.22 -7.05
C ILE A 113 12.73 -3.16 -7.75
N HIS A 114 13.30 -2.74 -8.88
CA HIS A 114 14.33 -3.49 -9.59
C HIS A 114 15.60 -3.72 -8.74
N LYS A 115 15.87 -2.88 -7.73
CA LYS A 115 16.98 -3.06 -6.78
C LYS A 115 16.75 -4.22 -5.80
N ALA A 116 15.48 -4.57 -5.57
CA ALA A 116 15.12 -5.69 -4.71
C ALA A 116 15.35 -7.05 -5.37
N MET A 117 15.66 -7.07 -6.69
CA MET A 117 16.06 -8.30 -7.36
C MET A 117 17.40 -8.80 -6.79
N HIS A 118 17.34 -9.91 -6.07
CA HIS A 118 18.48 -10.56 -5.43
C HIS A 118 18.83 -11.88 -6.11
N GLY A 119 20.01 -12.44 -5.81
CA GLY A 119 20.45 -13.72 -6.39
C GLY A 119 19.45 -14.87 -6.20
N SER A 120 18.67 -14.87 -5.11
CA SER A 120 17.57 -15.83 -4.89
C SER A 120 16.50 -15.80 -5.98
N ASP A 121 16.32 -14.68 -6.68
CA ASP A 121 15.40 -14.56 -7.82
C ASP A 121 15.95 -15.23 -9.07
N THR A 122 17.25 -15.48 -9.11
CA THR A 122 17.89 -16.35 -10.12
C THR A 122 17.83 -17.84 -9.73
N GLY A 123 17.27 -18.17 -8.56
CA GLY A 123 17.16 -19.54 -8.03
C GLY A 123 18.09 -19.86 -6.84
N ALA A 124 18.82 -18.89 -6.27
CA ALA A 124 19.72 -19.09 -5.13
C ALA A 124 18.99 -18.91 -3.77
N LEU A 125 18.04 -19.80 -3.50
CA LEU A 125 17.45 -20.22 -2.22
C LEU A 125 17.71 -19.45 -0.89
N ASP A 126 16.69 -19.39 -0.03
CA ASP A 126 16.73 -18.98 1.39
C ASP A 126 17.50 -19.98 2.28
N ALA A 127 17.60 -19.69 3.58
CA ALA A 127 18.30 -20.57 4.55
C ALA A 127 17.69 -21.98 4.68
N GLU A 128 16.45 -22.17 4.22
CA GLU A 128 15.73 -23.44 4.18
C GLU A 128 15.72 -24.06 2.78
N GLY A 129 16.42 -23.45 1.81
CA GLY A 129 16.53 -23.99 0.47
C GLY A 129 15.36 -23.62 -0.47
N ARG A 130 14.58 -22.56 -0.20
CA ARG A 130 13.43 -22.15 -1.02
C ARG A 130 13.65 -20.80 -1.69
N SER A 131 13.14 -20.58 -2.90
CA SER A 131 13.16 -19.25 -3.52
C SER A 131 11.90 -18.43 -3.18
N ALA A 132 12.01 -17.10 -3.22
CA ALA A 132 10.84 -16.22 -3.14
C ALA A 132 9.81 -16.56 -4.24
N SER A 133 10.31 -16.92 -5.43
CA SER A 133 9.47 -17.35 -6.54
C SER A 133 8.66 -18.62 -6.22
N GLU A 134 9.23 -19.62 -5.55
CA GLU A 134 8.49 -20.83 -5.17
C GLU A 134 7.33 -20.53 -4.22
N GLY A 135 7.55 -19.64 -3.24
CA GLY A 135 6.50 -19.19 -2.32
C GLY A 135 5.38 -18.43 -3.01
N GLU A 136 5.73 -17.51 -3.92
CA GLU A 136 4.76 -16.78 -4.73
C GLU A 136 3.93 -17.72 -5.61
N TRP A 137 4.58 -18.64 -6.32
CA TRP A 137 3.91 -19.64 -7.15
C TRP A 137 2.95 -20.51 -6.34
N GLY A 138 3.37 -21.00 -5.17
CA GLY A 138 2.53 -21.81 -4.30
C GLY A 138 1.30 -21.05 -3.79
N LEU A 139 1.46 -19.77 -3.45
CA LEU A 139 0.36 -18.91 -3.02
C LEU A 139 -0.64 -18.69 -4.16
N ILE A 140 -0.16 -18.28 -5.33
CA ILE A 140 -1.04 -18.03 -6.48
C ILE A 140 -1.73 -19.31 -6.93
N TYR A 141 -1.02 -20.44 -6.97
CA TYR A 141 -1.64 -21.72 -7.29
C TYR A 141 -2.79 -22.03 -6.34
N LYS A 142 -2.58 -21.86 -5.03
CA LYS A 142 -3.62 -22.10 -4.02
C LYS A 142 -4.83 -21.15 -4.17
N LEU A 143 -4.59 -19.88 -4.50
CA LEU A 143 -5.64 -18.87 -4.56
C LEU A 143 -6.39 -18.86 -5.89
N ALA A 144 -5.70 -19.11 -7.01
CA ALA A 144 -6.21 -18.89 -8.36
C ALA A 144 -6.54 -20.19 -9.12
N SER A 145 -6.30 -21.36 -8.53
CA SER A 145 -6.79 -22.62 -9.08
C SER A 145 -8.31 -22.71 -8.98
N ASP A 146 -8.93 -23.36 -9.97
CA ASP A 146 -10.36 -23.65 -9.93
C ASP A 146 -10.71 -24.80 -8.97
N ASN A 147 -12.01 -25.16 -8.91
CA ASN A 147 -12.50 -26.24 -8.05
C ASN A 147 -11.99 -27.63 -8.47
N GLU A 148 -11.46 -27.76 -9.68
CA GLU A 148 -10.86 -28.99 -10.20
C GLU A 148 -9.34 -29.03 -9.96
N GLY A 149 -8.77 -27.94 -9.41
CA GLY A 149 -7.35 -27.81 -9.10
C GLY A 149 -6.50 -27.36 -10.28
N PHE A 150 -7.08 -26.80 -11.34
CA PHE A 150 -6.34 -26.30 -12.49
C PHE A 150 -6.07 -24.80 -12.40
N LEU A 151 -4.84 -24.41 -12.70
CA LEU A 151 -4.45 -23.01 -12.88
C LEU A 151 -4.55 -22.62 -14.36
N HIS A 152 -5.51 -21.77 -14.70
CA HIS A 152 -5.73 -21.35 -16.08
C HIS A 152 -4.59 -20.50 -16.65
N LYS A 153 -4.34 -20.66 -17.95
CA LYS A 153 -3.28 -19.94 -18.69
C LYS A 153 -3.30 -18.43 -18.51
N ASP A 154 -4.49 -17.84 -18.45
CA ASP A 154 -4.61 -16.38 -18.29
C ASP A 154 -4.26 -15.93 -16.88
N SER A 155 -4.53 -16.74 -15.84
CA SER A 155 -4.04 -16.50 -14.48
C SER A 155 -2.51 -16.58 -14.43
N VAL A 156 -1.90 -17.56 -15.10
CA VAL A 156 -0.43 -17.69 -15.18
C VAL A 156 0.20 -16.47 -15.84
N LYS A 157 -0.36 -16.00 -16.97
CA LYS A 157 0.11 -14.78 -17.63
C LYS A 157 -0.09 -13.54 -16.75
N GLY A 158 -1.22 -13.50 -16.04
CA GLY A 158 -1.59 -12.43 -15.13
C GLY A 158 -0.68 -12.27 -13.91
N ILE A 159 0.18 -13.26 -13.63
CA ILE A 159 1.23 -13.11 -12.61
C ILE A 159 2.23 -12.06 -13.10
N TYR A 160 2.66 -12.07 -14.36
CA TYR A 160 3.70 -11.16 -14.83
C TYR A 160 3.31 -9.69 -14.84
N ASP A 161 2.02 -9.38 -15.04
CA ASP A 161 1.50 -8.01 -15.11
C ASP A 161 0.54 -7.67 -13.96
N GLY A 162 0.45 -8.52 -12.94
CA GLY A 162 -0.37 -8.31 -11.74
C GLY A 162 -1.88 -8.53 -11.93
N LYS A 163 -2.38 -8.79 -13.14
CA LYS A 163 -3.83 -8.97 -13.40
C LYS A 163 -4.46 -10.12 -12.63
N VAL A 164 -3.66 -11.11 -12.24
CA VAL A 164 -4.15 -12.22 -11.42
C VAL A 164 -4.69 -11.74 -10.07
N PHE A 165 -4.09 -10.69 -9.48
CA PHE A 165 -4.51 -10.16 -8.18
C PHE A 165 -5.86 -9.47 -8.24
N TYR A 166 -6.07 -8.64 -9.27
CA TYR A 166 -7.38 -8.00 -9.51
C TYR A 166 -8.48 -9.04 -9.74
N LYS A 167 -8.20 -10.10 -10.51
CA LYS A 167 -9.13 -11.21 -10.70
C LYS A 167 -9.49 -11.90 -9.39
N LEU A 168 -8.51 -12.13 -8.51
CA LEU A 168 -8.74 -12.72 -7.19
C LEU A 168 -9.59 -11.82 -6.29
N GLU A 169 -9.30 -10.53 -6.23
CA GLU A 169 -10.08 -9.56 -5.46
C GLU A 169 -11.54 -9.51 -5.95
N GLU A 170 -11.76 -9.48 -7.28
CA GLU A 170 -13.10 -9.50 -7.88
C GLU A 170 -13.88 -10.77 -7.52
N GLN A 171 -13.25 -11.94 -7.64
CA GLN A 171 -13.85 -13.22 -7.26
C GLN A 171 -14.25 -13.23 -5.78
N ARG A 172 -13.43 -12.63 -4.90
CA ARG A 172 -13.74 -12.52 -3.47
C ARG A 172 -14.92 -11.59 -3.22
N MET A 173 -14.97 -10.44 -3.89
CA MET A 173 -16.09 -9.52 -3.79
C MET A 173 -17.40 -10.16 -4.24
N SER A 174 -17.40 -10.88 -5.37
CA SER A 174 -18.57 -11.62 -5.85
C SER A 174 -19.02 -12.69 -4.86
N SER A 175 -18.10 -13.51 -4.36
CA SER A 175 -18.45 -14.58 -3.40
C SER A 175 -19.03 -14.04 -2.09
N ARG A 176 -18.63 -12.83 -1.69
CA ARG A 176 -19.14 -12.17 -0.48
C ARG A 176 -20.51 -11.55 -0.68
N SER A 177 -20.84 -11.08 -1.88
CA SER A 177 -22.18 -10.53 -2.17
C SER A 177 -23.26 -11.60 -2.27
N ASP A 178 -22.86 -12.86 -2.48
CA ASP A 178 -23.78 -14.00 -2.60
C ASP A 178 -24.19 -14.60 -1.23
N ILE A 179 -23.63 -14.09 -0.12
CA ILE A 179 -23.86 -14.53 1.27
C ILE A 179 -24.72 -13.49 2.01
#